data_AF-A0A917FZ42-F1
#
_entry.id   AF-A0A917FZ42-F1
#
_cell.length_a   1.000
_cell.length_b   1.000
_cell.length_c   1.000
_cell.angle_alpha   90.00
_cell.angle_beta   90.00
_cell.angle_gamma   90.00
#
_symmetry.space_group_name_H-M   'P 1'
#
loop_
_entity.id
_entity.type
_entity.pdbx_description
1 polymer ?
#
loop_
_entity_poly.entity_id
_entity_poly.type
_entity_poly.pdbx_seq_one_letter_code
_entity_poly.pdbx_strand_id
1 'polypeptide(L)'
;MRRTFSGTRRLAAVAALVALLPLGAVATASAQPASARPLPADFAGVPSRTALVLDCAGTRIATPNAAESRPGLSEVKLFIVDYAIRRGDGSAGDRDLAADMITSSDDYAASQLDRKYPSAIDSIADEYGLTSTSRGSFWGDSYTSAADLVTFLEGVKRLHPDSPIPGWMAAATPVASDGTDQNWGTSQLIGVQGTKWGWADDISTAVASASIGPGFSVAAITLGGPSDQNEDVQAALGGVDLARSQPTAPALPEWKPGETLEQIVRSILGS
;
A
#
# COMPACT_ATOMS: atom_id res chain seq x y z
N MET A 1 73.00 -9.38 7.47
CA MET A 1 74.44 -8.99 7.48
C MET A 1 74.82 -8.54 6.07
N ARG A 2 75.25 -7.26 5.89
CA ARG A 2 75.76 -6.63 4.63
C ARG A 2 74.77 -6.54 3.43
N ARG A 3 74.45 -5.31 2.99
CA ARG A 3 74.88 -4.62 1.73
C ARG A 3 74.30 -5.26 0.45
N THR A 4 73.78 -4.56 -0.57
CA THR A 4 73.99 -3.19 -1.13
C THR A 4 72.62 -2.58 -1.57
N PHE A 5 72.43 -1.53 -2.40
CA PHE A 5 73.27 -0.57 -3.17
C PHE A 5 72.58 0.82 -3.23
N SER A 6 73.22 1.81 -3.86
CA SER A 6 72.71 3.17 -4.18
C SER A 6 71.98 3.24 -5.54
N GLY A 7 71.14 4.28 -5.82
CA GLY A 7 70.41 4.35 -7.10
C GLY A 7 70.00 5.68 -7.76
N THR A 8 69.68 6.77 -7.05
CA THR A 8 69.43 8.15 -7.60
C THR A 8 68.25 8.42 -8.57
N ARG A 9 67.88 9.72 -8.66
CA ARG A 9 67.04 10.42 -9.69
C ARG A 9 65.51 10.32 -9.50
N ARG A 10 64.73 11.41 -9.55
CA ARG A 10 64.97 12.85 -9.81
C ARG A 10 63.95 13.71 -9.03
N LEU A 11 64.35 14.91 -8.58
CA LEU A 11 63.44 15.95 -8.10
C LEU A 11 62.83 16.75 -9.26
N ALA A 12 61.70 17.40 -8.99
CA ALA A 12 60.82 18.02 -9.99
C ALA A 12 61.16 19.48 -10.33
N ALA A 13 60.67 19.92 -11.49
CA ALA A 13 60.35 21.31 -11.82
C ALA A 13 59.02 21.24 -12.62
N VAL A 14 57.86 21.47 -11.98
CA VAL A 14 57.19 22.77 -11.87
C VAL A 14 56.92 23.39 -13.24
N ALA A 15 55.70 23.15 -13.74
CA ALA A 15 55.05 23.95 -14.77
C ALA A 15 53.81 24.60 -14.13
N ALA A 16 53.63 25.90 -14.39
CA ALA A 16 52.57 26.69 -13.76
C ALA A 16 51.21 26.48 -14.45
N LEU A 17 50.12 26.64 -13.69
CA LEU A 17 48.84 27.04 -14.27
C LEU A 17 48.13 28.02 -13.34
N VAL A 18 47.92 29.23 -13.84
CA VAL A 18 47.05 30.24 -13.22
C VAL A 18 45.62 29.89 -13.59
N ALA A 19 44.81 29.46 -12.62
CA ALA A 19 43.38 29.25 -12.81
C ALA A 19 42.63 30.53 -12.39
N LEU A 20 41.95 31.19 -13.33
CA LEU A 20 41.00 32.25 -13.01
C LEU A 20 39.77 31.63 -12.34
N LEU A 21 39.36 32.20 -11.21
CA LEU A 21 38.07 31.93 -10.57
C LEU A 21 36.98 32.83 -11.18
N PRO A 22 35.87 32.28 -11.72
CA PRO A 22 34.64 33.03 -11.88
C PRO A 22 33.86 33.02 -10.55
N LEU A 23 33.54 34.22 -10.02
CA LEU A 23 32.49 34.36 -9.01
C LEU A 23 31.12 34.42 -9.71
N GLY A 24 30.13 33.75 -9.12
CA GLY A 24 28.72 33.83 -9.52
C GLY A 24 28.28 32.74 -10.52
N ALA A 25 27.12 32.11 -10.38
CA ALA A 25 26.04 32.33 -9.41
C ALA A 25 25.58 30.99 -8.81
N VAL A 26 25.30 30.98 -7.50
CA VAL A 26 24.52 29.89 -6.90
C VAL A 26 23.07 30.09 -7.34
N ALA A 27 22.68 29.38 -8.41
CA ALA A 27 21.28 29.26 -8.75
C ALA A 27 20.57 28.46 -7.65
N THR A 28 19.98 29.17 -6.69
CA THR A 28 18.97 28.58 -5.80
C THR A 28 17.77 28.21 -6.66
N ALA A 29 17.82 27.02 -7.26
CA ALA A 29 16.67 26.43 -7.91
C ALA A 29 15.60 26.23 -6.83
N SER A 30 14.68 27.18 -6.75
CA SER A 30 13.44 27.03 -6.00
C SER A 30 12.67 25.91 -6.68
N ALA A 31 12.87 24.68 -6.19
CA ALA A 31 12.04 23.55 -6.57
C ALA A 31 10.60 23.92 -6.20
N GLN A 32 9.81 24.31 -7.20
CA GLN A 32 8.38 24.47 -6.99
C GLN A 32 7.87 23.13 -6.47
N PRO A 33 7.11 23.09 -5.36
CA PRO A 33 6.55 21.84 -4.91
C PRO A 33 5.69 21.28 -6.05
N ALA A 34 6.03 20.07 -6.50
CA ALA A 34 5.24 19.35 -7.48
C ALA A 34 3.81 19.27 -6.91
N SER A 35 2.91 20.06 -7.49
CA SER A 35 1.57 20.21 -6.96
C SER A 35 0.80 18.95 -7.32
N ALA A 36 0.61 18.09 -6.32
CA ALA A 36 -0.19 16.89 -6.48
C ALA A 36 -1.58 17.27 -7.01
N ARG A 37 -2.09 16.50 -7.98
CA ARG A 37 -3.48 16.65 -8.41
C ARG A 37 -4.37 16.40 -7.18
N PRO A 38 -5.37 17.26 -6.89
CA PRO A 38 -6.33 17.00 -5.83
C PRO A 38 -7.00 15.63 -6.01
N LEU A 39 -7.37 15.00 -4.89
CA LEU A 39 -8.18 13.78 -4.92
C LEU A 39 -9.47 14.02 -5.74
N PRO A 40 -9.94 13.03 -6.53
CA PRO A 40 -11.26 13.08 -7.14
C PRO A 40 -12.37 13.25 -6.09
N ALA A 41 -13.45 13.95 -6.43
CA ALA A 41 -14.61 14.06 -5.54
C ALA A 41 -15.42 12.75 -5.47
N ASP A 42 -15.45 12.01 -6.58
CA ASP A 42 -16.05 10.69 -6.72
C ASP A 42 -15.28 9.85 -7.78
N PHE A 43 -15.73 8.63 -8.01
CA PHE A 43 -15.28 7.77 -9.11
C PHE A 43 -16.37 7.53 -10.17
N ALA A 44 -17.22 8.52 -10.46
CA ALA A 44 -18.36 8.36 -11.38
C ALA A 44 -17.97 8.02 -12.83
N GLY A 45 -16.71 8.27 -13.23
CA GLY A 45 -16.16 7.90 -14.53
C GLY A 45 -15.59 6.47 -14.62
N VAL A 46 -15.52 5.72 -13.51
CA VAL A 46 -14.99 4.35 -13.52
C VAL A 46 -16.06 3.38 -14.06
N PRO A 47 -15.75 2.55 -15.07
CA PRO A 47 -16.67 1.55 -15.59
C PRO A 47 -17.17 0.57 -14.52
N SER A 48 -18.45 0.17 -14.59
CA SER A 48 -19.08 -0.73 -13.59
C SER A 48 -18.47 -2.14 -13.53
N ARG A 49 -17.66 -2.54 -14.52
CA ARG A 49 -16.80 -3.73 -14.42
C ARG A 49 -15.83 -3.64 -13.23
N THR A 50 -15.43 -2.43 -12.82
CA THR A 50 -14.53 -2.18 -11.69
C THR A 50 -15.29 -1.58 -10.52
N ALA A 51 -15.12 -2.18 -9.34
CA ALA A 51 -15.44 -1.57 -8.05
C ALA A 51 -14.12 -1.02 -7.48
N LEU A 52 -14.06 0.28 -7.17
CA LEU A 52 -12.85 0.96 -6.70
C LEU A 52 -13.16 1.79 -5.46
N VAL A 53 -12.29 1.68 -4.44
CA VAL A 53 -12.35 2.47 -3.21
C VAL A 53 -10.97 2.99 -2.87
N LEU A 54 -10.90 4.25 -2.47
CA LEU A 54 -9.74 4.89 -1.86
C LEU A 54 -10.20 5.44 -0.50
N ASP A 55 -9.48 5.11 0.57
CA ASP A 55 -9.48 5.89 1.80
C ASP A 55 -8.13 6.61 1.90
N CYS A 56 -8.15 7.93 1.97
CA CYS A 56 -6.97 8.77 2.12
C CYS A 56 -7.16 9.66 3.34
N ALA A 57 -6.43 9.34 4.42
CA ALA A 57 -6.50 10.01 5.71
C ALA A 57 -7.93 10.17 6.26
N GLY A 58 -8.78 9.15 6.13
CA GLY A 58 -10.17 9.15 6.58
C GLY A 58 -11.15 9.79 5.59
N THR A 59 -10.67 10.33 4.46
CA THR A 59 -11.53 10.76 3.35
C THR A 59 -11.71 9.58 2.40
N ARG A 60 -12.92 9.01 2.40
CA ARG A 60 -13.26 7.86 1.55
C ARG A 60 -13.95 8.29 0.25
N ILE A 61 -13.41 7.83 -0.87
CA ILE A 61 -13.92 8.01 -2.23
C ILE A 61 -14.18 6.62 -2.80
N ALA A 62 -15.33 6.42 -3.44
CA ALA A 62 -15.80 5.10 -3.85
C ALA A 62 -16.64 5.15 -5.13
N THR A 63 -16.62 4.06 -5.90
CA THR A 63 -17.59 3.83 -6.99
C THR A 63 -18.97 3.43 -6.42
N PRO A 64 -20.08 3.61 -7.15
CA PRO A 64 -21.41 3.24 -6.66
C PRO A 64 -21.59 1.75 -6.33
N ASN A 65 -20.80 0.87 -6.97
CA ASN A 65 -20.74 -0.58 -6.77
C ASN A 65 -19.64 -1.01 -5.78
N ALA A 66 -19.03 -0.10 -5.02
CA ALA A 66 -17.90 -0.40 -4.13
C ALA A 66 -18.16 -1.50 -3.09
N ALA A 67 -19.40 -1.61 -2.61
CA ALA A 67 -19.86 -2.61 -1.66
C ALA A 67 -20.52 -3.83 -2.33
N GLU A 68 -20.42 -3.98 -3.65
CA GLU A 68 -20.89 -5.18 -4.33
C GLU A 68 -20.01 -6.38 -3.93
N SER A 69 -20.64 -7.44 -3.42
CA SER A 69 -19.95 -8.70 -3.13
C SER A 69 -19.53 -9.38 -4.45
N ARG A 70 -18.23 -9.63 -4.59
CA ARG A 70 -17.55 -10.17 -5.77
C ARG A 70 -16.64 -11.33 -5.33
N PRO A 71 -16.17 -12.19 -6.26
CA PRO A 71 -15.18 -13.22 -5.94
C PRO A 71 -13.99 -12.59 -5.20
N GLY A 72 -13.65 -13.16 -4.04
CA GLY A 72 -12.59 -12.64 -3.16
C GLY A 72 -11.18 -13.03 -3.61
N LEU A 73 -11.06 -14.06 -4.45
CA LEU A 73 -9.81 -14.48 -5.08
C LEU A 73 -8.69 -14.65 -4.00
N SER A 74 -7.44 -14.31 -4.33
CA SER A 74 -6.35 -14.32 -3.35
C SER A 74 -6.36 -13.15 -2.34
N GLU A 75 -7.34 -12.23 -2.36
CA GLU A 75 -7.44 -11.15 -1.37
C GLU A 75 -7.90 -11.69 0.00
N VAL A 76 -8.76 -12.72 0.04
CA VAL A 76 -9.27 -13.29 1.31
C VAL A 76 -8.17 -13.91 2.18
N LYS A 77 -6.99 -14.16 1.61
CA LYS A 77 -5.78 -14.56 2.33
C LYS A 77 -5.41 -13.54 3.41
N LEU A 78 -5.69 -12.25 3.20
CA LEU A 78 -5.53 -11.18 4.21
C LEU A 78 -6.32 -11.50 5.50
N PHE A 79 -7.56 -11.97 5.37
CA PHE A 79 -8.43 -12.30 6.50
C PHE A 79 -7.97 -13.57 7.23
N ILE A 80 -7.60 -14.61 6.49
CA ILE A 80 -7.08 -15.86 7.07
C ILE A 80 -5.79 -15.59 7.85
N VAL A 81 -4.90 -14.77 7.30
CA VAL A 81 -3.65 -14.36 7.93
C VAL A 81 -3.90 -13.56 9.21
N ASP A 82 -4.76 -12.55 9.17
CA ASP A 82 -5.07 -11.73 10.34
C ASP A 82 -5.67 -12.57 11.48
N TYR A 83 -6.54 -13.53 11.15
CA TYR A 83 -7.04 -14.52 12.11
C TYR A 83 -5.90 -15.38 12.67
N ALA A 84 -5.08 -16.01 11.82
CA ALA A 84 -4.02 -16.93 12.27
C ALA A 84 -3.01 -16.24 13.20
N ILE A 85 -2.69 -14.97 12.94
CA ILE A 85 -1.73 -14.18 13.73
C ILE A 85 -2.32 -13.67 15.05
N ARG A 86 -3.60 -13.25 15.08
CA ARG A 86 -4.20 -12.58 16.27
C ARG A 86 -5.15 -13.47 17.09
N ARG A 87 -5.78 -14.47 16.45
CA ARG A 87 -6.83 -15.34 17.01
C ARG A 87 -6.46 -16.83 16.98
N GLY A 88 -5.57 -17.24 16.08
CA GLY A 88 -4.98 -18.56 16.01
C GLY A 88 -4.01 -18.85 17.16
N ASP A 89 -3.22 -19.92 17.05
CA ASP A 89 -2.21 -20.25 18.05
C ASP A 89 -0.92 -19.41 17.92
N GLY A 90 -0.81 -18.61 16.86
CA GLY A 90 0.30 -17.69 16.61
C GLY A 90 1.67 -18.39 16.50
N SER A 91 1.67 -19.70 16.22
CA SER A 91 2.87 -20.52 16.12
C SER A 91 3.83 -20.04 15.02
N ALA A 92 5.09 -20.45 15.11
CA ALA A 92 6.08 -20.14 14.09
C ALA A 92 5.65 -20.64 12.70
N GLY A 93 5.13 -21.88 12.62
CA GLY A 93 4.61 -22.43 11.37
C GLY A 93 3.45 -21.62 10.78
N ASP A 94 2.53 -21.12 11.62
CA ASP A 94 1.46 -20.25 11.14
C ASP A 94 1.97 -18.89 10.63
N ARG A 95 3.02 -18.35 11.26
CA ARG A 95 3.68 -17.12 10.81
C ARG A 95 4.41 -17.30 9.48
N ASP A 96 5.08 -18.42 9.29
CA ASP A 96 5.78 -18.74 8.05
C ASP A 96 4.77 -18.89 6.91
N LEU A 97 3.73 -19.71 7.10
CA LEU A 97 2.63 -19.88 6.13
C LEU A 97 1.92 -18.55 5.84
N ALA A 98 1.69 -17.72 6.86
CA ALA A 98 1.06 -16.42 6.70
C ALA A 98 1.91 -15.43 5.89
N ALA A 99 3.24 -15.47 6.05
CA ALA A 99 4.15 -14.66 5.26
C ALA A 99 4.11 -15.06 3.78
N ASP A 100 4.15 -16.36 3.48
CA ASP A 100 4.06 -16.90 2.10
C ASP A 100 2.72 -16.53 1.44
N MET A 101 1.61 -16.63 2.18
CA MET A 101 0.27 -16.24 1.71
C MET A 101 0.14 -14.78 1.28
N ILE A 102 0.87 -13.86 1.91
CA ILE A 102 0.82 -12.43 1.55
C ILE A 102 1.92 -12.06 0.55
N THR A 103 3.14 -12.58 0.72
CA THR A 103 4.28 -12.17 -0.10
C THR A 103 4.26 -12.80 -1.50
N SER A 104 4.14 -14.13 -1.60
CA SER A 104 4.09 -14.87 -2.86
C SER A 104 2.70 -15.39 -3.21
N SER A 105 1.66 -15.00 -2.46
CA SER A 105 0.28 -15.43 -2.68
C SER A 105 0.07 -16.94 -2.60
N ASP A 106 0.80 -17.65 -1.73
CA ASP A 106 0.86 -19.11 -1.78
C ASP A 106 -0.48 -19.83 -1.45
N ASP A 107 -0.96 -20.65 -2.39
CA ASP A 107 -2.21 -21.41 -2.31
C ASP A 107 -2.13 -22.64 -1.41
N TYR A 108 -0.95 -23.28 -1.32
CA TYR A 108 -0.74 -24.40 -0.41
C TYR A 108 -0.79 -23.90 1.03
N ALA A 109 -0.10 -22.80 1.32
CA ALA A 109 -0.10 -22.17 2.63
C ALA A 109 -1.51 -21.69 3.03
N ALA A 110 -2.23 -21.04 2.10
CA ALA A 110 -3.64 -20.69 2.29
C ALA A 110 -4.48 -21.92 2.63
N SER A 111 -4.34 -23.02 1.88
CA SER A 111 -5.07 -24.26 2.11
C SER A 111 -4.68 -24.98 3.41
N GLN A 112 -3.52 -24.72 4.00
CA GLN A 112 -3.15 -25.22 5.34
C GLN A 112 -3.84 -24.40 6.44
N LEU A 113 -3.69 -23.07 6.43
CA LEU A 113 -4.30 -22.21 7.45
C LEU A 113 -5.83 -22.22 7.37
N ASP A 114 -6.39 -22.32 6.18
CA ASP A 114 -7.83 -22.44 5.95
C ASP A 114 -8.42 -23.72 6.57
N ARG A 115 -7.72 -24.85 6.43
CA ARG A 115 -8.10 -26.13 7.05
C ARG A 115 -7.96 -26.09 8.58
N LYS A 116 -6.97 -25.36 9.08
CA LYS A 116 -6.71 -25.17 10.51
C LYS A 116 -7.73 -24.24 11.17
N TYR A 117 -8.16 -23.20 10.44
CA TYR A 117 -9.04 -22.13 10.89
C TYR A 117 -10.22 -21.92 9.94
N PRO A 118 -11.15 -22.89 9.81
CA PRO A 118 -12.22 -22.84 8.81
C PRO A 118 -13.26 -21.73 9.03
N SER A 119 -13.25 -21.04 10.18
CA SER A 119 -14.09 -19.87 10.44
C SER A 119 -13.36 -18.53 10.24
N ALA A 120 -12.10 -18.54 9.79
CA ALA A 120 -11.23 -17.35 9.82
C ALA A 120 -11.81 -16.16 9.03
N ILE A 121 -12.26 -16.39 7.80
CA ILE A 121 -12.82 -15.34 6.94
C ILE A 121 -14.05 -14.69 7.61
N ASP A 122 -15.02 -15.50 8.03
CA ASP A 122 -16.26 -14.99 8.64
C ASP A 122 -15.99 -14.32 10.00
N SER A 123 -15.07 -14.86 10.80
CA SER A 123 -14.70 -14.28 12.11
C SER A 123 -14.07 -12.90 11.96
N ILE A 124 -13.26 -12.70 10.92
CA ILE A 124 -12.66 -11.39 10.60
C ILE A 124 -13.70 -10.47 9.94
N ALA A 125 -14.61 -11.00 9.12
CA ALA A 125 -15.72 -10.23 8.58
C ALA A 125 -16.60 -9.65 9.71
N ASP A 126 -16.99 -10.47 10.69
CA ASP A 126 -17.72 -10.02 11.88
C ASP A 126 -16.93 -8.99 12.70
N GLU A 127 -15.62 -9.20 12.89
CA GLU A 127 -14.78 -8.34 13.74
C GLU A 127 -14.59 -6.92 13.18
N TYR A 128 -14.44 -6.78 11.86
CA TYR A 128 -14.27 -5.47 11.20
C TYR A 128 -15.58 -4.92 10.58
N GLY A 129 -16.69 -5.67 10.62
CA GLY A 129 -17.97 -5.28 10.04
C GLY A 129 -17.99 -5.34 8.51
N LEU A 130 -17.34 -6.35 7.91
CA LEU A 130 -17.16 -6.51 6.47
C LEU A 130 -18.39 -7.16 5.83
N THR A 131 -19.45 -6.36 5.62
CA THR A 131 -20.80 -6.88 5.30
C THR A 131 -20.96 -7.59 3.95
N SER A 132 -19.99 -7.49 3.03
CA SER A 132 -19.98 -8.21 1.76
C SER A 132 -18.84 -9.23 1.64
N THR A 133 -18.16 -9.52 2.75
CA THR A 133 -17.18 -10.60 2.91
C THR A 133 -17.84 -11.82 3.53
N SER A 134 -17.68 -12.99 2.90
CA SER A 134 -18.17 -14.26 3.44
C SER A 134 -17.38 -15.43 2.89
N ARG A 135 -17.21 -16.46 3.70
CA ARG A 135 -16.58 -17.71 3.30
C ARG A 135 -17.44 -18.50 2.29
N GLY A 136 -16.77 -19.14 1.33
CA GLY A 136 -17.35 -20.12 0.40
C GLY A 136 -17.35 -21.54 0.97
N SER A 137 -17.18 -22.55 0.11
CA SER A 137 -16.94 -23.94 0.56
C SER A 137 -15.48 -24.16 0.99
N PHE A 138 -14.55 -23.34 0.49
CA PHE A 138 -13.15 -23.23 0.91
C PHE A 138 -12.71 -21.75 0.82
N TRP A 139 -11.42 -21.45 0.98
CA TRP A 139 -10.97 -20.06 0.84
C TRP A 139 -11.11 -19.51 -0.59
N GLY A 140 -10.85 -20.31 -1.63
CA GLY A 140 -10.75 -19.82 -3.02
C GLY A 140 -12.08 -19.44 -3.67
N ASP A 141 -13.21 -20.00 -3.21
CA ASP A 141 -14.57 -19.64 -3.64
C ASP A 141 -15.27 -18.68 -2.67
N SER A 142 -14.52 -18.01 -1.78
CA SER A 142 -15.02 -16.98 -0.87
C SER A 142 -15.22 -15.63 -1.55
N TYR A 143 -15.97 -14.73 -0.91
CA TYR A 143 -16.40 -13.44 -1.45
C TYR A 143 -15.91 -12.26 -0.60
N THR A 144 -15.81 -11.08 -1.22
CA THR A 144 -15.48 -9.79 -0.55
C THR A 144 -15.97 -8.61 -1.39
N SER A 145 -15.79 -7.38 -0.92
CA SER A 145 -15.99 -6.16 -1.70
C SER A 145 -14.77 -5.23 -1.65
N ALA A 146 -14.65 -4.30 -2.61
CA ALA A 146 -13.60 -3.28 -2.58
C ALA A 146 -13.72 -2.36 -1.35
N ALA A 147 -14.95 -2.09 -0.90
CA ALA A 147 -15.21 -1.36 0.34
C ALA A 147 -14.68 -2.11 1.57
N ASP A 148 -14.92 -3.42 1.65
CA ASP A 148 -14.49 -4.27 2.77
C ASP A 148 -12.97 -4.43 2.82
N LEU A 149 -12.30 -4.59 1.68
CA LEU A 149 -10.83 -4.63 1.63
C LEU A 149 -10.19 -3.35 2.17
N VAL A 150 -10.71 -2.17 1.81
CA VAL A 150 -10.22 -0.90 2.38
C VAL A 150 -10.60 -0.75 3.86
N THR A 151 -11.79 -1.18 4.27
CA THR A 151 -12.21 -1.16 5.70
C THR A 151 -11.31 -2.04 6.55
N PHE A 152 -10.96 -3.23 6.07
CA PHE A 152 -10.02 -4.14 6.71
C PHE A 152 -8.62 -3.53 6.79
N LEU A 153 -8.06 -3.01 5.70
CA LEU A 153 -6.70 -2.46 5.69
C LEU A 153 -6.57 -1.21 6.59
N GLU A 154 -7.55 -0.30 6.58
CA GLU A 154 -7.59 0.82 7.53
C GLU A 154 -7.85 0.35 8.97
N GLY A 155 -8.65 -0.70 9.15
CA GLY A 155 -8.88 -1.38 10.41
C GLY A 155 -7.57 -1.91 11.02
N VAL A 156 -6.82 -2.72 10.27
CA VAL A 156 -5.52 -3.28 10.66
C VAL A 156 -4.54 -2.17 11.03
N LYS A 157 -4.34 -1.17 10.15
CA LYS A 157 -3.42 -0.04 10.42
C LYS A 157 -3.75 0.72 11.70
N ARG A 158 -5.04 0.89 12.02
CA ARG A 158 -5.51 1.68 13.16
C ARG A 158 -5.62 0.90 14.47
N LEU A 159 -6.04 -0.37 14.41
CA LEU A 159 -6.30 -1.20 15.59
C LEU A 159 -5.10 -2.08 15.95
N HIS A 160 -4.29 -2.46 14.96
CA HIS A 160 -3.17 -3.39 15.09
C HIS A 160 -1.93 -2.84 14.35
N PRO A 161 -1.35 -1.71 14.81
CA PRO A 161 -0.19 -1.09 14.15
C PRO A 161 1.05 -2.01 14.12
N ASP A 162 1.15 -2.96 15.05
CA ASP A 162 2.21 -3.98 15.09
C ASP A 162 1.90 -5.22 14.20
N SER A 163 0.83 -5.19 13.40
CA SER A 163 0.49 -6.28 12.47
C SER A 163 1.60 -6.47 11.42
N PRO A 164 2.00 -7.72 11.11
CA PRO A 164 2.98 -7.98 10.06
C PRO A 164 2.42 -7.79 8.64
N ILE A 165 1.09 -7.75 8.46
CA ILE A 165 0.44 -7.71 7.14
C ILE A 165 0.94 -6.55 6.27
N PRO A 166 1.00 -5.27 6.73
CA PRO A 166 1.56 -4.19 5.93
C PRO A 166 3.01 -4.42 5.51
N GLY A 167 3.83 -5.03 6.38
CA GLY A 167 5.22 -5.37 6.08
C GLY A 167 5.34 -6.46 5.02
N TRP A 168 4.48 -7.48 5.07
CA TRP A 168 4.44 -8.54 4.05
C TRP A 168 3.87 -8.06 2.71
N MET A 169 2.87 -7.18 2.71
CA MET A 169 2.38 -6.52 1.49
C MET A 169 3.47 -5.67 0.83
N ALA A 170 4.35 -5.04 1.63
CA ALA A 170 5.49 -4.27 1.13
C ALA A 170 6.67 -5.15 0.67
N ALA A 171 6.75 -6.38 1.16
CA ALA A 171 7.74 -7.39 0.79
C ALA A 171 7.23 -8.37 -0.28
N ALA A 172 6.10 -8.09 -0.93
CA ALA A 172 5.50 -8.98 -1.90
C ALA A 172 6.40 -9.22 -3.12
N THR A 173 6.47 -10.47 -3.57
CA THR A 173 7.36 -10.88 -4.66
C THR A 173 6.80 -10.46 -6.02
N PRO A 174 7.63 -10.07 -7.00
CA PRO A 174 7.15 -9.69 -8.33
C PRO A 174 6.40 -10.80 -9.08
N VAL A 175 6.61 -12.06 -8.68
CA VAL A 175 5.95 -13.25 -9.20
C VAL A 175 5.45 -14.08 -8.02
N ALA A 176 4.22 -14.58 -8.11
CA ALA A 176 3.60 -15.44 -7.11
C ALA A 176 4.11 -16.89 -7.17
N SER A 177 3.79 -17.72 -6.16
CA SER A 177 4.20 -19.13 -6.07
C SER A 177 3.76 -19.98 -7.27
N ASP A 178 2.66 -19.61 -7.94
CA ASP A 178 2.11 -20.27 -9.14
C ASP A 178 2.78 -19.82 -10.46
N GLY A 179 3.59 -18.76 -10.43
CA GLY A 179 4.20 -18.13 -11.60
C GLY A 179 3.47 -16.88 -12.12
N THR A 180 2.42 -16.40 -11.46
CA THR A 180 1.65 -15.21 -11.88
C THR A 180 2.40 -13.90 -11.57
N ASP A 181 2.56 -13.02 -12.55
CA ASP A 181 3.23 -11.70 -12.42
C ASP A 181 2.39 -10.71 -11.57
N GLN A 182 2.81 -10.41 -10.35
CA GLN A 182 2.12 -9.50 -9.43
C GLN A 182 2.43 -8.02 -9.75
N ASN A 183 1.83 -7.46 -10.81
CA ASN A 183 2.24 -6.16 -11.36
C ASN A 183 1.10 -5.22 -11.85
N TRP A 184 -0.16 -5.46 -11.46
CA TRP A 184 -1.31 -4.71 -11.98
C TRP A 184 -2.11 -3.92 -10.95
N GLY A 185 -3.03 -3.09 -11.46
CA GLY A 185 -4.07 -2.38 -10.74
C GLY A 185 -3.52 -1.31 -9.80
N THR A 186 -3.92 -1.35 -8.54
CA THR A 186 -3.56 -0.34 -7.54
C THR A 186 -2.07 -0.26 -7.28
N SER A 187 -1.30 -1.33 -7.51
CA SER A 187 0.16 -1.34 -7.32
C SER A 187 0.92 -0.34 -8.19
N GLN A 188 0.31 0.11 -9.29
CA GLN A 188 0.89 1.04 -10.24
C GLN A 188 0.65 2.52 -9.88
N LEU A 189 0.02 2.81 -8.73
CA LEU A 189 -0.28 4.16 -8.27
C LEU A 189 0.88 4.81 -7.50
N ILE A 190 1.03 6.13 -7.66
CA ILE A 190 2.09 6.90 -7.02
C ILE A 190 1.89 6.91 -5.49
N GLY A 191 2.93 6.49 -4.77
CA GLY A 191 2.97 6.47 -3.31
C GLY A 191 2.58 5.14 -2.67
N VAL A 192 2.23 4.11 -3.45
CA VAL A 192 2.03 2.75 -2.95
C VAL A 192 3.33 2.17 -2.41
N GLN A 193 3.24 1.49 -1.27
CA GLN A 193 4.36 0.86 -0.57
C GLN A 193 4.21 -0.65 -0.42
N GLY A 194 2.98 -1.18 -0.53
CA GLY A 194 2.72 -2.61 -0.50
C GLY A 194 1.37 -2.93 -1.13
N THR A 195 1.23 -4.14 -1.69
CA THR A 195 0.01 -4.60 -2.37
C THR A 195 -0.24 -6.08 -2.12
N LYS A 196 -1.50 -6.47 -2.06
CA LYS A 196 -1.96 -7.84 -2.31
C LYS A 196 -2.75 -7.84 -3.63
N TRP A 197 -2.67 -8.95 -4.35
CA TRP A 197 -3.37 -9.19 -5.60
C TRP A 197 -4.24 -10.44 -5.52
N GLY A 198 -5.28 -10.49 -6.36
CA GLY A 198 -6.13 -11.65 -6.58
C GLY A 198 -6.51 -11.82 -8.05
N TRP A 199 -6.60 -13.05 -8.52
CA TRP A 199 -6.97 -13.39 -9.89
C TRP A 199 -7.82 -14.65 -9.90
N ALA A 200 -8.69 -14.78 -10.90
CA ALA A 200 -9.28 -16.06 -11.28
C ALA A 200 -8.23 -16.91 -12.04
N ASP A 201 -8.41 -18.23 -12.07
CA ASP A 201 -7.48 -19.18 -12.73
C ASP A 201 -7.23 -18.86 -14.22
N ASP A 202 -8.20 -18.24 -14.90
CA ASP A 202 -8.12 -17.81 -16.30
C ASP A 202 -7.56 -16.40 -16.51
N ILE A 203 -7.16 -15.73 -15.41
CA ILE A 203 -6.69 -14.34 -15.27
C ILE A 203 -7.53 -13.26 -15.97
N SER A 204 -8.72 -13.58 -16.47
CA SER A 204 -9.48 -12.73 -17.40
C SER A 204 -10.96 -12.59 -17.03
N THR A 205 -11.52 -13.52 -16.25
CA THR A 205 -12.85 -13.40 -15.65
C THR A 205 -12.88 -12.36 -14.54
N ALA A 206 -11.88 -12.34 -13.66
CA ALA A 206 -11.77 -11.35 -12.59
C ALA A 206 -10.35 -11.18 -12.07
N VAL A 207 -10.00 -9.94 -11.70
CA VAL A 207 -8.79 -9.60 -10.95
C VAL A 207 -9.08 -8.59 -9.84
N ALA A 208 -8.25 -8.61 -8.81
CA ALA A 208 -8.27 -7.71 -7.68
C ALA A 208 -6.85 -7.20 -7.38
N SER A 209 -6.79 -6.02 -6.78
CA SER A 209 -5.59 -5.50 -6.12
C SER A 209 -5.99 -4.61 -4.95
N ALA A 210 -5.31 -4.78 -3.82
CA ALA A 210 -5.49 -3.98 -2.62
C ALA A 210 -4.13 -3.47 -2.13
N SER A 211 -3.93 -2.15 -2.18
CA SER A 211 -2.66 -1.49 -1.88
C SER A 211 -2.74 -0.60 -0.64
N ILE A 212 -1.58 -0.41 -0.02
CA ILE A 212 -1.34 0.50 1.10
C ILE A 212 -0.24 1.50 0.75
N GLY A 213 -0.30 2.67 1.38
CA GLY A 213 0.78 3.64 1.40
C GLY A 213 0.62 4.60 2.58
N PRO A 214 1.42 5.69 2.65
CA PRO A 214 1.38 6.64 3.75
C PRO A 214 -0.02 7.21 3.93
N GLY A 215 -0.70 6.83 5.01
CA GLY A 215 -2.05 7.30 5.36
C GLY A 215 -3.11 7.06 4.29
N PHE A 216 -2.97 6.04 3.43
CA PHE A 216 -4.03 5.63 2.52
C PHE A 216 -4.12 4.11 2.35
N SER A 217 -5.29 3.64 1.95
CA SER A 217 -5.56 2.30 1.42
C SER A 217 -6.46 2.43 0.21
N VAL A 218 -6.18 1.63 -0.82
CA VAL A 218 -6.96 1.62 -2.06
C VAL A 218 -7.16 0.18 -2.49
N ALA A 219 -8.37 -0.18 -2.92
CA ALA A 219 -8.65 -1.51 -3.44
C ALA A 219 -9.54 -1.44 -4.67
N ALA A 220 -9.25 -2.29 -5.65
CA ALA A 220 -10.03 -2.47 -6.87
C ALA A 220 -10.36 -3.95 -7.07
N ILE A 221 -11.60 -4.26 -7.45
CA ILE A 221 -12.01 -5.57 -7.95
C ILE A 221 -12.66 -5.37 -9.32
N THR A 222 -12.10 -5.98 -10.35
CA THR A 222 -12.53 -5.83 -11.75
C THR A 222 -13.02 -7.17 -12.29
N LEU A 223 -14.22 -7.18 -12.88
CA LEU A 223 -14.73 -8.27 -13.69
C LEU A 223 -14.15 -8.10 -15.11
N GLY A 224 -12.97 -8.69 -15.30
CA GLY A 224 -12.06 -8.46 -16.43
C GLY A 224 -10.63 -8.84 -16.04
N GLY A 225 -9.67 -8.59 -16.93
CA GLY A 225 -8.27 -8.94 -16.71
C GLY A 225 -7.41 -7.80 -16.13
N PRO A 226 -6.09 -8.04 -15.93
CA PRO A 226 -5.14 -7.02 -15.48
C PRO A 226 -5.15 -5.75 -16.33
N SER A 227 -5.37 -5.87 -17.63
CA SER A 227 -5.43 -4.70 -18.54
C SER A 227 -6.64 -3.81 -18.27
N ASP A 228 -7.81 -4.38 -17.99
CA ASP A 228 -9.02 -3.62 -17.66
C ASP A 228 -8.84 -2.87 -16.33
N GLN A 229 -8.27 -3.55 -15.33
CA GLN A 229 -8.01 -2.94 -14.03
C GLN A 229 -6.93 -1.86 -14.11
N ASN A 230 -5.88 -2.06 -14.91
CA ASN A 230 -4.88 -1.02 -15.18
C ASN A 230 -5.51 0.22 -15.82
N GLU A 231 -6.32 0.05 -16.86
CA GLU A 231 -7.02 1.17 -17.54
C GLU A 231 -7.89 1.96 -16.57
N ASP A 232 -8.79 1.26 -15.84
CA ASP A 232 -9.77 1.88 -14.96
C ASP A 232 -9.12 2.59 -13.76
N VAL A 233 -8.12 1.97 -13.14
CA VAL A 233 -7.39 2.54 -11.99
C VAL A 233 -6.51 3.73 -12.41
N GLN A 234 -5.81 3.64 -13.54
CA GLN A 234 -4.97 4.73 -14.04
C GLN A 234 -5.80 5.93 -14.50
N ALA A 235 -6.96 5.71 -15.15
CA ALA A 235 -7.89 6.77 -15.52
C ALA A 235 -8.42 7.54 -14.29
N ALA A 236 -8.72 6.82 -13.19
CA ALA A 236 -9.21 7.42 -11.95
C ALA A 236 -8.10 8.15 -11.15
N LEU A 237 -6.94 7.52 -10.96
CA LEU A 237 -5.96 7.89 -9.94
C LEU A 237 -4.51 8.03 -10.44
N GLY A 238 -4.18 7.67 -11.68
CA GLY A 238 -2.79 7.62 -12.17
C GLY A 238 -2.00 8.94 -12.13
N GLY A 239 -2.71 10.07 -12.17
CA GLY A 239 -2.13 11.42 -12.03
C GLY A 239 -2.13 11.99 -10.60
N VAL A 240 -2.48 11.18 -9.60
CA VAL A 240 -2.61 11.60 -8.19
C VAL A 240 -1.46 11.05 -7.37
N ASP A 241 -0.73 11.92 -6.69
CA ASP A 241 0.29 11.52 -5.72
C ASP A 241 -0.37 11.28 -4.36
N LEU A 242 -0.76 10.03 -4.09
CA LEU A 242 -1.53 9.68 -2.90
C LEU A 242 -0.76 9.93 -1.59
N ALA A 243 0.58 9.87 -1.63
CA ALA A 243 1.41 10.18 -0.47
C ALA A 243 1.46 11.69 -0.15
N ARG A 244 1.21 12.56 -1.14
CA ARG A 244 1.13 14.03 -0.96
C ARG A 244 -0.28 14.60 -0.94
N SER A 245 -1.30 13.77 -1.21
CA SER A 245 -2.71 14.20 -1.30
C SER A 245 -3.47 14.07 0.03
N GLN A 246 -2.78 13.73 1.12
CA GLN A 246 -3.35 13.79 2.47
C GLN A 246 -3.83 15.22 2.78
N PRO A 247 -5.00 15.40 3.42
CA PRO A 247 -5.37 16.67 4.01
C PRO A 247 -4.27 17.11 4.97
N THR A 248 -3.77 18.33 4.77
CA THR A 248 -2.92 18.94 5.80
C THR A 248 -3.76 19.07 7.06
N ALA A 249 -3.31 18.46 8.15
CA ALA A 249 -3.88 18.76 9.46
C ALA A 249 -3.88 20.29 9.63
N PRO A 250 -4.98 20.90 10.12
CA PRO A 250 -5.01 22.34 10.33
C PRO A 250 -3.81 22.69 11.21
N ALA A 251 -3.00 23.64 10.76
CA ALA A 251 -1.83 24.07 11.51
C ALA A 251 -2.28 24.45 12.92
N LEU A 252 -1.78 23.72 13.94
CA LEU A 252 -2.04 24.10 15.31
C LEU A 252 -1.59 25.57 15.46
N PRO A 253 -2.44 26.44 16.03
CA PRO A 253 -2.08 27.85 16.18
C PRO A 253 -0.77 27.95 16.95
N GLU A 254 0.12 28.81 16.46
CA GLU A 254 1.45 29.01 17.05
C GLU A 254 1.29 29.32 18.55
N TRP A 255 1.86 28.46 19.40
CA TRP A 255 1.74 28.60 20.85
C TRP A 255 2.41 29.90 21.29
N LYS A 256 1.60 30.86 21.75
CA LYS A 256 2.12 32.08 22.36
C LYS A 256 2.37 31.83 23.85
N PRO A 257 3.58 32.08 24.36
CA PRO A 257 3.87 31.95 25.78
C PRO A 257 2.89 32.77 26.63
N GLY A 258 2.04 32.09 27.39
CA GLY A 258 1.01 32.70 28.24
C GLY A 258 -0.45 32.42 27.84
N GLU A 259 -0.73 31.81 26.69
CA GLU A 259 -2.09 31.37 26.34
C GLU A 259 -2.52 30.15 27.17
N THR A 260 -3.77 30.17 27.63
CA THR A 260 -4.42 29.06 28.36
C THR A 260 -5.06 28.06 27.40
N LEU A 261 -5.24 26.81 27.84
CA LEU A 261 -5.91 25.76 27.06
C LEU A 261 -7.30 26.17 26.55
N GLU A 262 -8.08 26.92 27.33
CA GLU A 262 -9.37 27.44 26.87
C GLU A 262 -9.27 28.43 25.70
N GLN A 263 -8.23 29.28 25.68
CA GLN A 263 -8.03 30.24 24.59
C GLN A 263 -7.63 29.53 23.29
N ILE A 264 -6.81 28.48 23.40
CA ILE A 264 -6.43 27.61 22.28
C ILE A 264 -7.65 26.85 21.73
N VAL A 265 -8.49 26.28 22.59
CA VAL A 265 -9.71 25.59 22.16
C VAL A 265 -10.70 26.54 21.48
N ARG A 266 -10.88 27.77 21.98
CA ARG A 266 -11.73 28.78 21.32
C ARG A 266 -11.21 29.22 19.95
N SER A 267 -9.89 29.38 19.78
CA SER A 267 -9.31 29.77 18.48
C SER A 267 -9.40 28.65 17.44
N ILE A 268 -9.42 27.39 17.86
CA ILE A 268 -9.62 26.22 16.98
C ILE A 268 -11.10 26.05 16.58
N LEU A 269 -12.04 26.30 17.50
CA LEU A 269 -13.47 25.99 17.29
C LEU A 269 -14.31 27.14 16.71
N GLY A 270 -13.77 28.36 16.61
CA GLY A 270 -14.45 29.49 15.95
C GLY A 270 -15.71 29.96 16.68
N SER A 271 -15.54 30.72 17.76
CA SER A 271 -16.63 31.35 18.52
C SER A 271 -16.29 32.79 18.92
#